data_AF-A0A5N5PGE7-F1
#
_entry.id   AF-A0A5N5PGE7-F1
#
_cell.length_a   1.000
_cell.length_b   1.000
_cell.length_c   1.000
_cell.angle_alpha   90.00
_cell.angle_beta   90.00
_cell.angle_gamma   90.00
#
_symmetry.space_group_name_H-M   'P 1'
#
loop_
_entity.id
_entity.type
_entity.pdbx_description
1 polymer ?
#
loop_
_entity_poly.entity_id
_entity_poly.type
_entity_poly.pdbx_seq_one_letter_code
_entity_poly.pdbx_strand_id
1 'polypeptide(L)'
;MVKPLTFKGDKKVKKRKRTTAEDDDAKSKVARTEEEVENDDSWLSADVVTDISGPTMFVLPTTPPSALSCDVTGRVFTIPIENIVDGNPSSAEPHDVRQVWVTSKIPGTEHYRFKSHHGKYLSCDKFGIFSATSEAVSPLETFVLAESPEKPGTFQIQTLRETYLTVTEPPSTSKSTAPEVRGDATEPGPETTLHVRMQARFKPRNKAAKEEKALQKVSRSQLVEAVGRKLEDDEVKRLKKARREGDYHEVLLDMKTKNKHDKYG
;
A
#
# COMPACT_ATOMS: atom_id res chain seq x y z
N MET A 1 -2.92 13.21 -41.65
CA MET A 1 -2.93 13.25 -40.16
C MET A 1 -1.88 14.26 -39.71
N VAL A 2 -2.31 15.43 -39.23
CA VAL A 2 -1.44 16.59 -38.93
C VAL A 2 -0.77 16.39 -37.57
N LYS A 3 0.54 16.59 -37.49
CA LYS A 3 1.30 16.53 -36.23
C LYS A 3 0.93 17.73 -35.35
N PRO A 4 0.66 17.54 -34.04
CA PRO A 4 0.36 18.65 -33.14
C PRO A 4 1.59 19.57 -32.96
N LEU A 5 1.32 20.88 -32.90
CA LEU A 5 2.31 21.94 -32.73
C LEU A 5 2.76 21.99 -31.25
N THR A 6 4.05 21.77 -30.99
CA THR A 6 4.64 21.83 -29.65
C THR A 6 5.04 23.27 -29.29
N PHE A 7 4.72 23.70 -28.06
CA PHE A 7 5.02 25.05 -27.59
C PHE A 7 6.37 25.13 -26.86
N LYS A 8 6.96 26.33 -26.87
CA LYS A 8 8.23 26.63 -26.19
C LYS A 8 8.01 26.58 -24.67
N GLY A 9 8.27 25.42 -24.07
CA GLY A 9 8.05 25.15 -22.64
C GLY A 9 7.65 23.70 -22.35
N ASP A 10 7.24 22.93 -23.36
CA ASP A 10 6.86 21.53 -23.19
C ASP A 10 8.06 20.64 -22.84
N LYS A 11 7.95 19.94 -21.70
CA LYS A 11 8.97 19.02 -21.18
C LYS A 11 9.07 17.80 -22.11
N LYS A 12 10.25 17.54 -22.67
CA LYS A 12 10.49 16.40 -23.58
C LYS A 12 10.12 15.07 -22.92
N VAL A 13 9.12 14.37 -23.45
CA VAL A 13 8.82 12.97 -23.08
C VAL A 13 10.02 12.11 -23.47
N LYS A 14 10.74 11.59 -22.48
CA LYS A 14 11.91 10.71 -22.66
C LYS A 14 11.41 9.36 -23.21
N LYS A 15 11.68 9.08 -24.49
CA LYS A 15 11.36 7.79 -25.12
C LYS A 15 12.00 6.64 -24.31
N ARG A 16 11.18 5.74 -23.78
CA ARG A 16 11.63 4.48 -23.16
C ARG A 16 12.28 3.59 -24.23
N LYS A 17 13.48 3.11 -23.95
CA LYS A 17 14.22 2.13 -24.76
C LYS A 17 13.53 0.77 -24.57
N ARG A 18 12.91 0.25 -25.62
CA ARG A 18 12.36 -1.11 -25.66
C ARG A 18 13.54 -2.08 -25.74
N THR A 19 13.82 -2.81 -24.67
CA THR A 19 14.65 -4.02 -24.72
C THR A 19 13.73 -5.19 -25.03
N THR A 20 14.01 -5.84 -26.17
CA THR A 20 13.44 -7.12 -26.58
C THR A 20 13.74 -8.18 -25.53
N ALA A 21 12.74 -9.01 -25.28
CA ALA A 21 12.74 -10.11 -24.33
C ALA A 21 13.50 -11.33 -24.89
N GLU A 22 14.28 -11.98 -24.02
CA GLU A 22 14.47 -13.43 -24.03
C GLU A 22 14.37 -13.91 -22.57
N ASP A 23 13.73 -15.06 -22.40
CA ASP A 23 13.43 -15.75 -21.14
C ASP A 23 14.64 -15.87 -20.20
N ASP A 24 14.44 -15.49 -18.94
CA ASP A 24 14.77 -16.39 -17.82
C ASP A 24 14.04 -15.91 -16.56
N ASP A 25 13.19 -16.79 -16.06
CA ASP A 25 12.46 -16.67 -14.81
C ASP A 25 13.44 -16.84 -13.63
N ALA A 26 13.17 -16.16 -12.52
CA ALA A 26 13.96 -16.10 -11.29
C ALA A 26 15.22 -15.20 -11.25
N LYS A 27 15.12 -14.18 -10.38
CA LYS A 27 16.17 -13.31 -9.79
C LYS A 27 16.45 -11.98 -10.51
N SER A 28 15.49 -11.06 -10.44
CA SER A 28 15.77 -9.62 -10.53
C SER A 28 15.33 -8.88 -9.27
N LYS A 29 15.89 -9.25 -8.10
CA LYS A 29 15.98 -8.30 -6.97
C LYS A 29 17.09 -7.29 -7.25
N VAL A 30 16.88 -6.45 -8.26
CA VAL A 30 17.65 -5.20 -8.39
C VAL A 30 17.20 -4.31 -7.24
N ALA A 31 18.10 -3.97 -6.33
CA ALA A 31 17.82 -3.06 -5.23
C ALA A 31 17.40 -1.71 -5.83
N ARG A 32 16.09 -1.43 -5.83
CA ARG A 32 15.55 -0.12 -6.23
C ARG A 32 16.04 0.95 -5.26
N THR A 33 16.35 2.13 -5.78
CA THR A 33 16.76 3.27 -4.93
C THR A 33 15.61 3.73 -4.04
N GLU A 34 15.91 4.38 -2.91
CA GLU A 34 14.88 4.85 -1.97
C GLU A 34 13.89 5.82 -2.64
N GLU A 35 14.37 6.69 -3.54
CA GLU A 35 13.53 7.63 -4.31
C GLU A 35 12.63 6.94 -5.35
N GLU A 36 13.09 5.85 -5.97
CA GLU A 36 12.28 5.06 -6.90
C GLU A 36 11.15 4.32 -6.19
N VAL A 37 11.36 3.89 -4.95
CA VAL A 37 10.34 3.19 -4.15
C VAL A 37 9.28 4.16 -3.62
N GLU A 38 9.67 5.36 -3.17
CA GLU A 38 8.71 6.35 -2.65
C GLU A 38 7.78 6.89 -3.75
N ASN A 39 8.23 6.85 -5.01
CA ASN A 39 7.45 7.26 -6.19
C ASN A 39 6.88 6.08 -6.99
N ASP A 40 6.89 4.86 -6.43
CA ASP A 40 6.35 3.68 -7.10
C ASP A 40 4.82 3.61 -6.95
N ASP A 41 4.12 4.18 -7.92
CA ASP A 41 2.66 4.16 -8.04
C ASP A 41 2.13 2.88 -8.74
N SER A 42 2.97 1.85 -8.96
CA SER A 42 2.52 0.58 -9.52
C SER A 42 1.59 -0.20 -8.58
N TRP A 43 0.75 -1.07 -9.15
CA TRP A 43 -0.23 -1.85 -8.40
C TRP A 43 0.22 -3.31 -8.20
N LEU A 44 0.14 -3.79 -6.97
CA LEU A 44 0.49 -5.14 -6.56
C LEU A 44 -0.69 -5.82 -5.85
N SER A 45 -0.69 -7.15 -5.82
CA SER A 45 -1.64 -7.92 -5.01
C SER A 45 -1.17 -7.90 -3.56
N ALA A 46 -2.13 -7.80 -2.64
CA ALA A 46 -1.89 -8.11 -1.24
C ALA A 46 -1.69 -9.63 -1.10
N ASP A 47 -0.65 -10.03 -0.36
CA ASP A 47 -0.39 -11.45 -0.08
C ASP A 47 -1.05 -11.85 1.25
N VAL A 48 -1.05 -10.93 2.22
CA VAL A 48 -1.59 -11.10 3.58
C VAL A 48 -2.36 -9.87 4.02
N VAL A 49 -3.23 -9.99 5.03
CA VAL A 49 -4.06 -8.86 5.51
C VAL A 49 -3.23 -7.64 5.93
N THR A 50 -2.06 -7.87 6.53
CA THR A 50 -1.17 -6.78 6.98
C THR A 50 -0.59 -5.95 5.83
N ASP A 51 -0.58 -6.47 4.60
CA ASP A 51 -0.14 -5.70 3.43
C ASP A 51 -1.14 -4.60 3.06
N ILE A 52 -2.42 -4.79 3.39
CA ILE A 52 -3.53 -3.96 2.91
C ILE A 52 -3.54 -2.61 3.64
N SER A 53 -2.93 -1.61 3.02
CA SER A 53 -2.92 -0.24 3.54
C SER A 53 -2.71 0.79 2.43
N GLY A 54 -3.13 2.04 2.69
CA GLY A 54 -3.03 3.12 1.71
C GLY A 54 -4.06 2.97 0.59
N PRO A 55 -3.79 3.52 -0.60
CA PRO A 55 -4.66 3.37 -1.77
C PRO A 55 -4.75 1.90 -2.21
N THR A 56 -5.98 1.42 -2.25
CA THR A 56 -6.38 0.04 -2.55
C THR A 56 -7.56 0.01 -3.52
N MET A 57 -7.71 -1.08 -4.26
CA MET A 57 -8.83 -1.39 -5.14
C MET A 57 -9.32 -2.80 -4.80
N PHE A 58 -10.64 -2.94 -4.62
CA PHE A 58 -11.28 -4.22 -4.35
C PHE A 58 -11.83 -4.80 -5.66
N VAL A 59 -11.25 -5.90 -6.11
CA VAL A 59 -11.64 -6.60 -7.35
C VAL A 59 -12.60 -7.73 -6.99
N LEU A 60 -13.86 -7.55 -7.38
CA LEU A 60 -14.98 -8.43 -7.08
C LEU A 60 -15.02 -9.64 -8.03
N PRO A 61 -15.51 -10.81 -7.56
CA PRO A 61 -15.57 -12.05 -8.31
C PRO A 61 -16.74 -12.09 -9.32
N THR A 62 -16.85 -11.06 -10.17
CA THR A 62 -17.87 -10.98 -11.23
C THR A 62 -17.30 -11.38 -12.59
N THR A 63 -18.18 -11.61 -13.57
CA THR A 63 -17.84 -11.98 -14.94
C THR A 63 -18.42 -10.97 -15.93
N PRO A 64 -17.63 -10.05 -16.50
CA PRO A 64 -16.19 -9.84 -16.27
C PRO A 64 -15.88 -9.23 -14.89
N PRO A 65 -14.63 -9.29 -14.41
CA PRO A 65 -14.23 -8.72 -13.12
C PRO A 65 -14.57 -7.24 -13.00
N SER A 66 -15.11 -6.85 -11.85
CA SER A 66 -15.52 -5.48 -11.55
C SER A 66 -14.90 -5.00 -10.24
N ALA A 67 -14.86 -3.69 -10.06
CA ALA A 67 -14.30 -3.06 -8.88
C ALA A 67 -15.40 -2.46 -8.00
N LEU A 68 -15.27 -2.63 -6.68
CA LEU A 68 -16.09 -1.90 -5.71
C LEU A 68 -15.81 -0.41 -5.85
N SER A 69 -16.84 0.37 -6.17
CA SER A 69 -16.70 1.78 -6.51
C SER A 69 -17.76 2.62 -5.82
N CYS A 70 -17.53 3.93 -5.72
CA CYS A 70 -18.56 4.86 -5.28
C CYS A 70 -18.53 6.17 -6.04
N ASP A 71 -19.68 6.85 -6.11
CA ASP A 71 -19.79 8.18 -6.70
C ASP A 71 -19.65 9.27 -5.63
N VAL A 72 -19.66 10.53 -6.08
CA VAL A 72 -19.57 11.71 -5.22
C VAL A 72 -20.77 11.87 -4.28
N THR A 73 -21.91 11.23 -4.56
CA THR A 73 -23.09 11.23 -3.69
C THR A 73 -22.97 10.19 -2.57
N GLY A 74 -21.97 9.31 -2.64
CA GLY A 74 -21.77 8.22 -1.70
C GLY A 74 -22.55 6.96 -2.06
N ARG A 75 -23.11 6.85 -3.27
CA ARG A 75 -23.71 5.60 -3.74
C ARG A 75 -22.60 4.61 -4.08
N VAL A 76 -22.70 3.39 -3.56
CA VAL A 76 -21.77 2.30 -3.86
C VAL A 76 -22.33 1.42 -4.99
N PHE A 77 -21.46 1.03 -5.92
CA PHE A 77 -21.80 0.24 -7.11
C PHE A 77 -20.55 -0.45 -7.68
N THR A 78 -20.70 -1.25 -8.74
CA THR A 78 -19.59 -1.91 -9.43
C THR A 78 -19.22 -1.20 -10.73
N ILE A 79 -17.93 -1.08 -11.04
CA ILE A 79 -17.43 -0.66 -12.36
C ILE A 79 -16.63 -1.83 -12.97
N PRO A 80 -16.96 -2.32 -14.18
CA PRO A 80 -16.14 -3.32 -14.88
C PRO A 80 -14.69 -2.86 -15.03
N ILE A 81 -13.72 -3.77 -14.89
CA ILE A 81 -12.30 -3.41 -14.95
C ILE A 81 -11.79 -3.46 -16.38
N GLU A 82 -11.39 -2.31 -16.93
CA GLU A 82 -10.80 -2.23 -18.27
C GLU A 82 -9.30 -2.59 -18.29
N ASN A 83 -8.54 -2.08 -17.32
CA ASN A 83 -7.10 -2.35 -17.19
C ASN A 83 -6.86 -3.68 -16.47
N ILE A 84 -7.14 -4.78 -17.17
CA ILE A 84 -6.94 -6.15 -16.69
C ILE A 84 -6.43 -7.03 -17.84
N VAL A 85 -5.37 -7.81 -17.57
CA VAL A 85 -4.78 -8.74 -18.55
C VAL A 85 -5.50 -10.07 -18.46
N ASP A 86 -6.11 -10.50 -19.57
CA ASP A 86 -6.81 -11.79 -19.71
C ASP A 86 -7.83 -12.10 -18.60
N GLY A 87 -8.45 -11.05 -18.04
CA GLY A 87 -9.39 -11.18 -16.92
C GLY A 87 -8.74 -11.62 -15.60
N ASN A 88 -7.41 -11.64 -15.48
CA ASN A 88 -6.71 -12.03 -14.26
C ASN A 88 -6.78 -10.90 -13.20
N PRO A 89 -7.47 -11.11 -12.05
CA PRO A 89 -7.60 -10.10 -10.99
C PRO A 89 -6.26 -9.60 -10.44
N SER A 90 -5.20 -10.42 -10.47
CA SER A 90 -3.85 -10.04 -10.01
C SER A 90 -3.10 -9.13 -10.98
N SER A 91 -3.67 -8.82 -12.14
CA SER A 91 -3.14 -7.81 -13.07
C SER A 91 -3.98 -6.53 -13.10
N ALA A 92 -5.08 -6.49 -12.33
CA ALA A 92 -6.00 -5.37 -12.35
C ALA A 92 -5.34 -4.09 -11.85
N GLU A 93 -5.58 -2.99 -12.57
CA GLU A 93 -5.23 -1.63 -12.18
C GLU A 93 -6.46 -0.73 -12.28
N PRO A 94 -6.63 0.27 -11.39
CA PRO A 94 -7.74 1.19 -11.50
C PRO A 94 -7.58 2.09 -12.73
N HIS A 95 -8.68 2.26 -13.46
CA HIS A 95 -8.78 3.20 -14.60
C HIS A 95 -9.73 4.36 -14.30
N ASP A 96 -10.47 4.29 -13.18
CA ASP A 96 -11.35 5.34 -12.68
C ASP A 96 -11.03 5.60 -11.20
N VAL A 97 -10.97 6.88 -10.81
CA VAL A 97 -10.70 7.29 -9.42
C VAL A 97 -11.74 6.74 -8.44
N ARG A 98 -12.97 6.49 -8.90
CA ARG A 98 -14.08 5.95 -8.11
C ARG A 98 -13.84 4.51 -7.64
N GLN A 99 -12.88 3.79 -8.24
CA GLN A 99 -12.48 2.43 -7.89
C GLN A 99 -11.48 2.38 -6.74
N VAL A 100 -10.90 3.53 -6.38
CA VAL A 100 -9.83 3.64 -5.39
C VAL A 100 -10.41 4.00 -4.03
N TRP A 101 -10.00 3.22 -3.03
CA TRP A 101 -10.27 3.42 -1.62
C TRP A 101 -8.96 3.62 -0.87
N VAL A 102 -8.94 4.42 0.18
CA VAL A 102 -7.82 4.50 1.11
C VAL A 102 -8.12 3.60 2.30
N THR A 103 -7.43 2.47 2.37
CA THR A 103 -7.53 1.52 3.47
C THR A 103 -6.62 1.91 4.62
N SER A 104 -7.15 1.90 5.84
CA SER A 104 -6.37 2.11 7.05
C SER A 104 -6.84 1.21 8.18
N LYS A 105 -5.88 0.64 8.93
CA LYS A 105 -6.13 -0.08 10.18
C LYS A 105 -6.48 0.93 11.28
N ILE A 106 -7.46 0.61 12.12
CA ILE A 106 -7.85 1.41 13.29
C ILE A 106 -6.85 1.10 14.43
N PRO A 107 -6.09 2.09 14.91
CA PRO A 107 -5.09 1.88 15.96
C PRO A 107 -5.69 1.24 17.21
N GLY A 108 -4.98 0.26 17.78
CA GLY A 108 -5.42 -0.47 18.98
C GLY A 108 -6.46 -1.56 18.72
N THR A 109 -6.84 -1.82 17.46
CA THR A 109 -7.78 -2.88 17.08
C THR A 109 -7.28 -3.63 15.84
N GLU A 110 -7.92 -4.75 15.50
CA GLU A 110 -7.71 -5.47 14.24
C GLU A 110 -8.66 -5.04 13.12
N HIS A 111 -9.36 -3.92 13.30
CA HIS A 111 -10.35 -3.44 12.36
C HIS A 111 -9.77 -2.49 11.31
N TYR A 112 -10.45 -2.43 10.17
CA TYR A 112 -10.12 -1.60 9.02
C TYR A 112 -11.26 -0.65 8.68
N ARG A 113 -10.91 0.45 8.03
CA ARG A 113 -11.83 1.43 7.45
C ARG A 113 -11.37 1.80 6.05
N PHE A 114 -12.33 2.06 5.18
CA PHE A 114 -12.09 2.34 3.76
C PHE A 114 -12.63 3.72 3.43
N LYS A 115 -11.77 4.65 3.01
CA LYS A 115 -12.15 6.02 2.66
C LYS A 115 -12.20 6.19 1.16
N SER A 116 -13.31 6.68 0.62
CA SER A 116 -13.50 6.94 -0.79
C SER A 116 -12.62 8.07 -1.33
N HIS A 117 -12.56 8.20 -2.65
CA HIS A 117 -11.90 9.31 -3.34
C HIS A 117 -12.41 10.70 -2.93
N HIS A 118 -13.70 10.84 -2.58
CA HIS A 118 -14.31 12.09 -2.09
C HIS A 118 -14.27 12.25 -0.57
N GLY A 119 -13.52 11.38 0.12
CA GLY A 119 -13.18 11.57 1.52
C GLY A 119 -14.23 11.11 2.54
N LYS A 120 -15.17 10.27 2.14
CA LYS A 120 -16.17 9.64 3.03
C LYS A 120 -15.84 8.18 3.27
N TYR A 121 -16.29 7.61 4.37
CA TYR A 121 -16.01 6.21 4.70
C TYR A 121 -17.09 5.28 4.12
N LEU A 122 -16.65 4.13 3.58
CA LEU A 122 -17.54 3.01 3.27
C LEU A 122 -18.23 2.59 4.57
N SER A 123 -19.53 2.43 4.50
CA SER A 123 -20.40 2.03 5.60
C SER A 123 -21.33 0.92 5.13
N CYS A 124 -21.73 0.03 6.04
CA CYS A 124 -22.75 -0.99 5.78
C CYS A 124 -23.86 -0.88 6.81
N ASP A 125 -25.08 -0.60 6.35
CA ASP A 125 -26.24 -0.50 7.24
C ASP A 125 -26.79 -1.88 7.67
N LYS A 126 -27.76 -1.87 8.59
CA LYS A 126 -28.38 -3.10 9.10
C LYS A 126 -29.13 -3.94 8.04
N PHE A 127 -29.40 -3.38 6.87
CA PHE A 127 -30.06 -4.05 5.76
C PHE A 127 -29.07 -4.52 4.69
N GLY A 128 -27.76 -4.46 4.97
CA GLY A 128 -26.71 -4.88 4.03
C GLY A 128 -26.43 -3.87 2.92
N ILE A 129 -26.91 -2.63 3.02
CA ILE A 129 -26.72 -1.62 1.98
C ILE A 129 -25.41 -0.88 2.24
N PHE A 130 -24.55 -0.85 1.22
CA PHE A 130 -23.31 -0.08 1.26
C PHE A 130 -23.52 1.38 0.84
N SER A 131 -22.90 2.30 1.56
CA SER A 131 -22.83 3.71 1.19
C SER A 131 -21.52 4.35 1.64
N ALA A 132 -21.13 5.46 1.02
CA ALA A 132 -19.94 6.24 1.36
C ALA A 132 -20.30 7.71 1.61
N THR A 133 -21.05 7.97 2.68
CA THR A 133 -21.59 9.30 3.01
C THR A 133 -21.04 9.88 4.32
N SER A 134 -20.58 9.03 5.24
CA SER A 134 -20.10 9.43 6.56
C SER A 134 -18.67 9.98 6.54
N GLU A 135 -18.41 11.06 7.28
CA GLU A 135 -17.05 11.57 7.56
C GLU A 135 -16.44 10.97 8.83
N ALA A 136 -17.29 10.41 9.69
CA ALA A 136 -16.89 9.83 10.97
C ALA A 136 -16.88 8.31 10.88
N VAL A 137 -15.99 7.71 11.65
CA VAL A 137 -15.90 6.25 11.76
C VAL A 137 -16.74 5.83 12.95
N SER A 138 -17.79 5.07 12.67
CA SER A 138 -18.61 4.37 13.66
C SER A 138 -18.52 2.86 13.43
N PRO A 139 -19.24 2.03 14.20
CA PRO A 139 -19.32 0.59 13.94
C PRO A 139 -19.78 0.24 12.51
N LEU A 140 -20.52 1.11 11.83
CA LEU A 140 -20.99 0.88 10.45
C LEU A 140 -19.89 1.02 9.40
N GLU A 141 -18.87 1.84 9.69
CA GLU A 141 -17.70 2.09 8.82
C GLU A 141 -16.49 1.22 9.19
N THR A 142 -16.69 0.25 10.07
CA THR A 142 -15.64 -0.59 10.64
C THR A 142 -15.80 -2.02 10.13
N PHE A 143 -14.70 -2.60 9.63
CA PHE A 143 -14.70 -3.91 9.00
C PHE A 143 -13.56 -4.78 9.52
N VAL A 144 -13.71 -6.09 9.41
CA VAL A 144 -12.66 -7.09 9.61
C VAL A 144 -12.24 -7.61 8.24
N LEU A 145 -10.93 -7.68 8.01
CA LEU A 145 -10.36 -8.32 6.83
C LEU A 145 -9.85 -9.71 7.22
N ALA A 146 -10.27 -10.72 6.48
CA ALA A 146 -9.83 -12.10 6.65
C ALA A 146 -9.28 -12.66 5.34
N GLU A 147 -8.27 -13.52 5.41
CA GLU A 147 -7.76 -14.26 4.26
C GLU A 147 -8.72 -15.42 3.96
N SER A 148 -9.08 -15.60 2.69
CA SER A 148 -9.91 -16.74 2.31
C SER A 148 -9.09 -18.04 2.40
N PRO A 149 -9.60 -19.08 3.09
CA PRO A 149 -8.88 -20.35 3.22
C PRO A 149 -8.79 -21.12 1.90
N GLU A 150 -9.68 -20.84 0.94
CA GLU A 150 -9.76 -21.58 -0.32
C GLU A 150 -8.70 -21.14 -1.33
N LYS A 151 -8.38 -19.85 -1.38
CA LYS A 151 -7.52 -19.24 -2.40
C LYS A 151 -6.55 -18.24 -1.76
N PRO A 152 -5.25 -18.57 -1.67
CA PRO A 152 -4.23 -17.62 -1.22
C PRO A 152 -4.26 -16.31 -2.03
N GLY A 153 -4.05 -15.18 -1.37
CA GLY A 153 -4.11 -13.86 -2.01
C GLY A 153 -5.51 -13.37 -2.33
N THR A 154 -6.54 -14.01 -1.76
CA THR A 154 -7.92 -13.51 -1.75
C THR A 154 -8.41 -13.27 -0.32
N PHE A 155 -9.37 -12.37 -0.19
CA PHE A 155 -9.79 -11.82 1.08
C PHE A 155 -11.31 -11.74 1.16
N GLN A 156 -11.80 -11.68 2.39
CA GLN A 156 -13.19 -11.43 2.73
C GLN A 156 -13.27 -10.17 3.58
N ILE A 157 -14.32 -9.39 3.36
CA ILE A 157 -14.61 -8.17 4.14
C ILE A 157 -15.84 -8.47 4.98
N GLN A 158 -15.65 -8.56 6.29
CA GLN A 158 -16.72 -8.81 7.25
C GLN A 158 -17.11 -7.51 7.95
N THR A 159 -18.41 -7.28 8.13
CA THR A 159 -18.95 -6.19 8.94
C THR A 159 -18.85 -6.55 10.43
N LEU A 160 -18.98 -5.57 11.33
CA LEU A 160 -19.08 -5.86 12.77
C LEU A 160 -20.37 -6.59 13.20
N ARG A 161 -21.29 -6.89 12.26
CA ARG A 161 -22.47 -7.75 12.48
C ARG A 161 -22.24 -9.19 12.01
N GLU A 162 -20.98 -9.56 11.80
CA GLU A 162 -20.56 -10.90 11.36
C GLU A 162 -21.06 -11.31 9.96
N THR A 163 -21.62 -10.37 9.20
CA THR A 163 -21.99 -10.55 7.78
C THR A 163 -20.86 -10.15 6.83
N TYR A 164 -20.89 -10.65 5.61
CA TYR A 164 -19.83 -10.45 4.62
C TYR A 164 -20.29 -9.56 3.46
N LEU A 165 -19.34 -8.80 2.89
CA LEU A 165 -19.51 -8.21 1.56
C LEU A 165 -19.68 -9.33 0.55
N THR A 166 -20.73 -9.25 -0.25
CA THR A 166 -21.07 -10.16 -1.34
C THR A 166 -21.41 -9.37 -2.59
N VAL A 167 -21.17 -9.99 -3.74
CA VAL A 167 -21.62 -9.48 -5.03
C VAL A 167 -22.53 -10.51 -5.71
N THR A 168 -23.67 -10.07 -6.21
CA THR A 168 -24.61 -10.93 -6.93
C THR A 168 -24.77 -10.41 -8.36
N GLU A 169 -24.55 -11.27 -9.34
CA GLU A 169 -24.81 -10.92 -10.73
C GLU A 169 -26.31 -10.84 -10.99
N PRO A 170 -26.78 -9.85 -11.77
CA PRO A 170 -28.20 -9.74 -12.06
C PRO A 170 -28.67 -10.97 -12.86
N PRO A 171 -29.85 -11.53 -12.56
CA PRO A 171 -30.42 -12.58 -13.37
C PRO A 171 -30.69 -12.07 -14.79
N SER A 172 -30.70 -12.96 -15.80
CA SER A 172 -30.90 -12.57 -17.20
C SER A 172 -32.20 -11.82 -17.49
N THR A 173 -33.18 -11.90 -16.58
CA THR A 173 -34.49 -11.24 -16.64
C THR A 173 -34.51 -9.86 -15.98
N SER A 174 -33.43 -9.45 -15.32
CA SER A 174 -33.30 -8.16 -14.63
C SER A 174 -33.16 -7.00 -15.63
N LYS A 175 -33.79 -5.85 -15.32
CA LYS A 175 -33.56 -4.58 -16.03
C LYS A 175 -32.22 -3.93 -15.67
N SER A 176 -31.61 -4.32 -14.55
CA SER A 176 -30.27 -3.90 -14.15
C SER A 176 -29.24 -4.82 -14.81
N THR A 177 -28.26 -4.22 -15.47
CA THR A 177 -27.13 -4.92 -16.10
C THR A 177 -25.90 -4.97 -15.20
N ALA A 178 -25.88 -4.24 -14.08
CA ALA A 178 -24.74 -4.18 -13.17
C ALA A 178 -24.91 -5.17 -12.01
N PRO A 179 -23.85 -5.88 -11.59
CA PRO A 179 -23.80 -6.64 -10.35
C PRO A 179 -24.22 -5.80 -9.13
N GLU A 180 -24.98 -6.42 -8.23
CA GLU A 180 -25.40 -5.80 -6.97
C GLU A 180 -24.40 -6.16 -5.87
N VAL A 181 -23.94 -5.16 -5.12
CA VAL A 181 -23.07 -5.38 -3.96
C VAL A 181 -23.88 -5.19 -2.68
N ARG A 182 -23.81 -6.16 -1.78
CA ARG A 182 -24.50 -6.16 -0.49
C ARG A 182 -23.60 -6.65 0.63
N GLY A 183 -23.92 -6.30 1.87
CA GLY A 183 -23.15 -6.64 3.07
C GLY A 183 -23.91 -7.52 4.06
N ASP A 184 -24.88 -8.30 3.59
CA ASP A 184 -25.78 -9.14 4.38
C ASP A 184 -25.60 -10.65 4.14
N ALA A 185 -24.54 -11.07 3.46
CA ALA A 185 -24.21 -12.50 3.36
C ALA A 185 -23.82 -13.05 4.75
N THR A 186 -24.43 -14.16 5.16
CA THR A 186 -24.20 -14.77 6.49
C THR A 186 -23.07 -15.79 6.48
N GLU A 187 -22.74 -16.34 5.31
CA GLU A 187 -21.70 -17.36 5.15
C GLU A 187 -20.65 -16.89 4.15
N PRO A 188 -19.38 -17.25 4.35
CA PRO A 188 -18.34 -17.04 3.36
C PRO A 188 -18.56 -17.98 2.16
N GLY A 189 -18.43 -17.42 0.96
CA GLY A 189 -18.53 -18.15 -0.31
C GLY A 189 -17.74 -17.51 -1.45
N PRO A 190 -17.78 -18.11 -2.65
CA PRO A 190 -17.10 -17.57 -3.83
C PRO A 190 -17.46 -16.11 -4.13
N GLU A 191 -18.72 -15.73 -3.96
CA GLU A 191 -19.28 -14.38 -4.15
C GLU A 191 -18.80 -13.34 -3.11
N THR A 192 -18.30 -13.82 -1.97
CA THR A 192 -17.73 -12.97 -0.90
C THR A 192 -16.21 -12.82 -1.00
N THR A 193 -15.58 -13.62 -1.87
CA THR A 193 -14.13 -13.75 -1.98
C THR A 193 -13.60 -12.80 -3.05
N LEU A 194 -12.80 -11.82 -2.65
CA LEU A 194 -12.29 -10.76 -3.53
C LEU A 194 -10.77 -10.67 -3.53
N HIS A 195 -10.21 -10.04 -4.57
CA HIS A 195 -8.81 -9.68 -4.60
C HIS A 195 -8.61 -8.22 -4.17
N VAL A 196 -7.52 -7.96 -3.44
CA VAL A 196 -7.14 -6.61 -3.05
C VAL A 196 -5.87 -6.20 -3.77
N ARG A 197 -5.98 -5.13 -4.57
CA ARG A 197 -4.88 -4.48 -5.26
C ARG A 197 -4.47 -3.25 -4.47
N MET A 198 -3.18 -2.99 -4.36
CA MET A 198 -2.62 -1.91 -3.54
C MET A 198 -1.42 -1.25 -4.22
N GLN A 199 -1.20 0.03 -3.95
CA GLN A 199 -0.02 0.73 -4.46
C GLN A 199 1.27 0.20 -3.81
N ALA A 200 2.27 -0.11 -4.63
CA ALA A 200 3.51 -0.78 -4.24
C ALA A 200 4.26 -0.07 -3.12
N ARG A 201 4.34 1.26 -3.16
CA ARG A 201 4.98 2.09 -2.12
C ARG A 201 4.35 1.96 -0.72
N PHE A 202 3.10 1.50 -0.64
CA PHE A 202 2.41 1.27 0.64
C PHE A 202 2.56 -0.15 1.17
N LYS A 203 3.17 -1.07 0.40
CA LYS A 203 3.49 -2.41 0.91
C LYS A 203 4.42 -2.27 2.13
N PRO A 204 4.11 -2.88 3.28
CA PRO A 204 4.87 -2.70 4.53
C PRO A 204 6.35 -3.08 4.50
N ARG A 205 6.91 -3.51 3.36
CA ARG A 205 8.27 -4.05 3.18
C ARG A 205 9.41 -3.14 3.60
N ASN A 206 9.18 -1.90 4.00
CA ASN A 206 10.22 -1.00 4.45
C ASN A 206 9.89 -0.18 5.69
N LYS A 207 8.72 -0.28 6.35
CA LYS A 207 8.50 0.53 7.58
C LYS A 207 9.32 0.03 8.76
N ALA A 208 9.37 -1.29 9.00
CA ALA A 208 10.22 -1.86 10.05
C ALA A 208 11.72 -1.64 9.76
N ALA A 209 12.17 -1.88 8.51
CA ALA A 209 13.55 -1.58 8.13
C ALA A 209 13.88 -0.08 8.13
N LYS A 210 12.91 0.80 7.86
CA LYS A 210 13.04 2.27 7.93
C LYS A 210 13.01 2.77 9.37
N GLU A 211 12.18 2.20 10.26
CA GLU A 211 12.20 2.45 11.70
C GLU A 211 13.50 1.97 12.31
N GLU A 212 13.93 0.74 12.01
CA GLU A 212 15.21 0.19 12.47
C GLU A 212 16.40 1.04 11.97
N LYS A 213 16.43 1.41 10.67
CA LYS A 213 17.43 2.33 10.13
C LYS A 213 17.34 3.74 10.72
N ALA A 214 16.14 4.23 11.05
CA ALA A 214 15.95 5.54 11.68
C ALA A 214 16.41 5.52 13.15
N LEU A 215 16.12 4.45 13.89
CA LEU A 215 16.66 4.15 15.23
C LEU A 215 18.19 4.02 15.20
N GLN A 216 18.76 3.54 14.10
CA GLN A 216 20.21 3.47 13.89
C GLN A 216 20.84 4.82 13.46
N LYS A 217 20.07 5.83 13.06
CA LYS A 217 20.60 7.15 12.65
C LYS A 217 20.94 7.99 13.89
N VAL A 218 22.18 7.87 14.35
CA VAL A 218 22.74 8.78 15.37
C VAL A 218 23.03 10.14 14.76
N SER A 219 22.58 11.19 15.43
CA SER A 219 22.86 12.57 15.02
C SER A 219 24.33 12.94 15.29
N ARG A 220 24.87 13.90 14.53
CA ARG A 220 26.23 14.43 14.78
C ARG A 220 26.36 14.96 16.21
N SER A 221 25.31 15.59 16.74
CA SER A 221 25.28 16.12 18.10
C SER A 221 25.48 15.03 19.16
N GLN A 222 24.80 13.90 19.02
CA GLN A 222 24.95 12.74 19.92
C GLN A 222 26.35 12.12 19.84
N LEU A 223 26.97 12.09 18.65
CA LEU A 223 28.36 11.62 18.50
C LEU A 223 29.36 12.57 19.16
N VAL A 224 29.17 13.88 19.02
CA VAL A 224 30.00 14.92 19.65
C VAL A 224 29.88 14.87 21.17
N GLU A 225 28.68 14.71 21.70
CA GLU A 225 28.43 14.53 23.13
C GLU A 225 29.07 13.23 23.64
N ALA A 226 28.89 12.13 22.92
CA ALA A 226 29.45 10.84 23.30
C ALA A 226 30.98 10.86 23.33
N VAL A 227 31.65 11.57 22.43
CA VAL A 227 33.12 11.71 22.41
C VAL A 227 33.60 12.81 23.36
N GLY A 228 32.78 13.82 23.65
CA GLY A 228 33.09 14.94 24.54
C GLY A 228 33.90 16.07 23.89
N ARG A 229 33.98 16.10 22.56
CA ARG A 229 34.61 17.19 21.78
C ARG A 229 33.99 17.34 20.41
N LYS A 230 34.25 18.48 19.75
CA LYS A 230 33.89 18.65 18.34
C LYS A 230 34.59 17.59 17.49
N LEU A 231 33.83 17.01 16.57
CA LEU A 231 34.26 15.98 15.64
C LEU A 231 34.34 16.55 14.23
N GLU A 232 35.40 16.20 13.51
CA GLU A 232 35.53 16.46 12.08
C GLU A 232 34.66 15.52 11.25
N ASP A 233 34.38 15.89 10.01
CA ASP A 233 33.45 15.15 9.14
C ASP A 233 33.87 13.69 8.92
N ASP A 234 35.16 13.42 8.85
CA ASP A 234 35.69 12.07 8.66
C ASP A 234 35.63 11.23 9.96
N GLU A 235 35.73 11.86 11.13
CA GLU A 235 35.53 11.21 12.42
C GLU A 235 34.06 10.82 12.61
N VAL A 236 33.14 11.70 12.21
CA VAL A 236 31.70 11.42 12.19
C VAL A 236 31.37 10.25 11.26
N LYS A 237 31.96 10.21 10.07
CA LYS A 237 31.79 9.07 9.13
C LYS A 237 32.32 7.77 9.73
N ARG A 238 33.49 7.80 10.38
CA ARG A 238 34.11 6.62 10.99
C ARG A 238 33.26 6.06 12.14
N LEU A 239 32.70 6.90 13.01
CA LEU A 239 31.80 6.47 14.09
C LEU A 239 30.46 5.92 13.56
N LYS A 240 29.90 6.55 12.52
CA LYS A 240 28.69 6.03 11.86
C LYS A 240 28.93 4.68 11.19
N LYS A 241 30.12 4.48 10.60
CA LYS A 241 30.54 3.20 10.00
C LYS A 241 30.72 2.13 11.08
N ALA A 242 31.45 2.44 12.16
CA ALA A 242 31.67 1.52 13.28
C ALA A 242 30.37 1.04 13.92
N ARG A 243 29.34 1.91 14.01
CA ARG A 243 28.01 1.52 14.49
C ARG A 243 27.26 0.57 13.57
N ARG A 244 27.50 0.65 12.26
CA ARG A 244 26.95 -0.31 11.29
C ARG A 244 27.67 -1.66 11.34
N GLU A 245 28.96 -1.64 11.65
CA GLU A 245 29.82 -2.82 11.66
C GLU A 245 29.90 -3.50 13.05
N GLY A 246 29.25 -2.92 14.07
CA GLY A 246 29.19 -3.48 15.43
C GLY A 246 30.35 -3.06 16.35
N ASP A 247 31.30 -2.30 15.85
CA ASP A 247 32.55 -1.92 16.54
C ASP A 247 32.51 -0.49 17.14
N TYR A 248 31.32 0.00 17.47
CA TYR A 248 31.13 1.40 17.87
C TYR A 248 31.88 1.76 19.16
N HIS A 249 31.87 0.89 20.16
CA HIS A 249 32.42 1.18 21.48
C HIS A 249 33.95 1.22 21.48
N GLU A 250 34.61 0.34 20.72
CA GLU A 250 36.06 0.34 20.55
C GLU A 250 36.53 1.61 19.83
N VAL A 251 35.88 1.94 18.71
CA VAL A 251 36.22 3.16 17.94
C VAL A 251 35.93 4.43 18.76
N LEU A 252 34.89 4.44 19.59
CA LEU A 252 34.59 5.54 20.50
C LEU A 252 35.68 5.70 21.57
N LEU A 253 36.13 4.60 22.18
CA LEU A 253 37.21 4.58 23.16
C LEU A 253 38.51 5.09 22.55
N ASP A 254 38.88 4.61 21.37
CA ASP A 254 40.05 5.06 20.61
C ASP A 254 40.05 6.56 20.31
N MET A 255 38.88 7.13 20.00
CA MET A 255 38.76 8.57 19.77
C MET A 255 38.86 9.39 21.05
N LYS A 256 38.45 8.84 22.19
CA LYS A 256 38.59 9.48 23.52
C LYS A 256 40.03 9.41 24.04
N THR A 257 40.71 8.28 23.87
CA THR A 257 42.08 8.07 24.35
C THR A 257 43.09 8.90 23.57
N LYS A 258 42.96 9.01 22.25
CA LYS A 258 43.82 9.88 21.42
C LYS A 258 43.78 11.36 21.84
N ASN A 259 42.75 11.79 22.55
CA ASN A 259 42.65 13.15 23.07
C ASN A 259 43.35 13.34 24.42
N LYS A 260 43.66 12.26 25.15
CA LYS A 260 44.43 12.29 26.40
C LYS A 260 45.90 12.07 26.07
N HIS A 261 46.60 13.13 25.69
CA HIS A 261 48.05 13.11 25.77
C HIS A 261 48.45 13.17 27.25
N ASP A 262 49.06 12.09 27.73
CA ASP A 262 49.66 12.05 29.06
C ASP A 262 50.84 13.05 29.09
N LYS A 263 50.73 14.07 29.95
CA LYS A 263 51.72 15.14 30.06
C LYS A 263 52.72 14.90 31.20
N TYR A 264 52.73 13.71 31.80
CA TYR A 264 53.66 13.35 32.85
C TYR A 264 54.25 11.96 32.59
N GLY A 265 55.22 11.92 31.67
CA GLY A 265 56.26 10.90 31.61
C GLY A 265 57.58 11.48 32.12
#